data_AF-A0A6B8VVK4-F1
#
_entry.id   AF-A0A6B8VVK4-F1
#
_cell.length_a   1.000
_cell.length_b   1.000
_cell.length_c   1.000
_cell.angle_alpha   90.00
_cell.angle_beta   90.00
_cell.angle_gamma   90.00
#
_symmetry.space_group_name_H-M   'P 1'
#
loop_
_entity.id
_entity.type
_entity.pdbx_description
1 polymer ?
#
loop_
_entity_poly.entity_id
_entity_poly.type
_entity_poly.pdbx_seq_one_letter_code
_entity_poly.pdbx_strand_id
1 'polypeptide(L)'
;MQALSLSATNLMILAQQQQGGPLGPEFGKASPIGLLILAVLGVAVISIGWAFHRRYSRYNRRRAFAEAHGLDVFDQEAVDRAMEDAGLLDRRRKSWF
;
A
#
# COMPACT_ATOMS: atom_id res chain seq x y z
N MET A 1 19.52 -22.96 -38.92
CA MET A 1 20.36 -22.39 -37.84
C MET A 1 20.71 -20.90 -38.03
N GLN A 2 20.61 -20.30 -39.22
CA GLN A 2 20.92 -18.87 -39.42
C GLN A 2 19.84 -17.89 -38.92
N ALA A 3 18.55 -18.30 -38.92
CA ALA A 3 17.47 -17.44 -38.42
C ALA A 3 17.55 -17.19 -36.90
N LEU A 4 18.05 -18.17 -36.14
CA LEU A 4 18.20 -18.06 -34.69
C LEU A 4 19.34 -17.10 -34.30
N SER A 5 20.43 -17.09 -35.08
CA SER A 5 21.55 -16.17 -34.88
C SER A 5 21.19 -14.72 -35.24
N LEU A 6 20.41 -14.51 -36.30
CA LEU A 6 19.90 -13.17 -36.66
C LEU A 6 19.00 -12.58 -35.57
N SER A 7 18.08 -13.38 -35.00
CA SER A 7 17.25 -12.95 -33.87
C SER A 7 18.05 -12.65 -32.61
N ALA A 8 19.08 -13.45 -32.30
CA ALA A 8 19.95 -13.23 -31.15
C ALA A 8 20.80 -11.94 -31.30
N THR A 9 21.33 -11.69 -32.51
CA THR A 9 22.07 -10.46 -32.81
C THR A 9 21.16 -9.23 -32.73
N ASN A 10 19.92 -9.31 -33.22
CA ASN A 10 18.95 -8.23 -33.11
C ASN A 10 18.54 -7.95 -31.65
N LEU A 11 18.37 -9.00 -30.83
CA LEU A 11 18.13 -8.86 -29.39
C LEU A 11 19.31 -8.21 -28.67
N MET A 12 20.54 -8.59 -29.02
CA MET A 12 21.76 -7.97 -28.48
C MET A 12 21.86 -6.50 -28.88
N ILE A 13 21.58 -6.15 -30.13
CA ILE A 13 21.60 -4.75 -30.61
C ILE A 13 20.53 -3.91 -29.90
N LEU A 14 19.31 -4.45 -29.70
CA LEU A 14 18.24 -3.76 -29.00
C LEU A 14 18.57 -3.54 -27.51
N ALA A 15 19.17 -4.54 -26.86
CA ALA A 15 19.63 -4.43 -25.48
C ALA A 15 20.81 -3.45 -25.33
N GLN A 16 21.71 -3.39 -26.32
CA GLN A 16 22.87 -2.49 -26.31
C GLN A 16 22.45 -1.03 -26.57
N GLN A 17 21.39 -0.79 -27.34
CA GLN A 17 20.80 0.55 -27.51
C GLN A 17 20.25 1.12 -26.19
N GLN A 18 19.92 0.26 -25.22
CA GLN A 18 19.45 0.65 -23.89
C GLN A 18 20.57 1.16 -22.96
N GLN A 19 21.85 0.93 -23.29
CA GLN A 19 23.00 1.35 -22.48
C GLN A 19 23.32 2.86 -22.58
N GLY A 20 22.60 3.61 -23.42
CA GLY A 20 22.84 5.05 -23.68
C GLY A 20 21.99 6.03 -22.86
N GLY A 21 21.36 5.59 -21.77
CA GLY A 21 20.67 6.53 -20.85
C GLY A 21 21.69 7.45 -20.16
N PRO A 22 21.33 8.70 -19.82
CA PRO A 22 22.28 9.70 -19.28
C PRO A 22 22.84 9.30 -17.90
N LEU A 23 23.89 8.49 -17.87
CA LEU A 23 24.63 8.02 -16.68
C LEU A 23 25.29 9.20 -15.92
N GLY A 24 25.10 9.27 -14.60
CA GLY A 24 25.68 10.31 -13.74
C GLY A 24 24.67 11.36 -13.25
N PRO A 25 25.10 12.58 -12.86
CA PRO A 25 24.24 13.64 -12.30
C PRO A 25 23.06 14.10 -13.18
N GLU A 26 23.01 13.64 -14.43
CA GLU A 26 21.94 13.89 -15.40
C GLU A 26 20.82 12.82 -15.35
N PHE A 27 21.05 11.68 -14.69
CA PHE A 27 20.00 10.68 -14.42
C PHE A 27 18.96 11.29 -13.47
N GLY A 28 17.70 11.33 -13.90
CA GLY A 28 16.59 11.96 -13.18
C GLY A 28 16.23 13.37 -13.68
N LYS A 29 17.16 14.10 -14.31
CA LYS A 29 16.83 15.36 -15.03
C LYS A 29 16.14 15.08 -16.37
N ALA A 30 16.47 13.96 -17.01
CA ALA A 30 15.98 13.58 -18.34
C ALA A 30 14.59 12.92 -18.37
N SER A 31 14.03 12.49 -17.22
CA SER A 31 12.66 11.95 -17.15
C SER A 31 11.85 12.61 -16.03
N PRO A 32 11.38 13.86 -16.24
CA PRO A 32 10.53 14.57 -15.28
C PRO A 32 9.27 13.78 -14.91
N ILE A 33 8.71 13.06 -15.88
CA ILE A 33 7.48 12.29 -15.72
C ILE A 33 7.71 11.06 -14.82
N GLY A 34 8.84 10.37 -14.96
CA GLY A 34 9.15 9.18 -14.14
C GLY A 34 9.22 9.49 -12.65
N LEU A 35 9.83 10.64 -12.29
CA LEU A 35 9.88 11.09 -10.91
C LEU A 35 8.50 11.47 -10.36
N LEU A 36 7.65 12.11 -11.17
CA LEU A 36 6.27 12.39 -10.77
C LEU A 36 5.46 11.12 -10.52
N ILE A 37 5.61 10.11 -11.38
CA ILE A 37 4.95 8.80 -11.19
C ILE A 37 5.41 8.15 -9.87
N LEU A 38 6.71 8.15 -9.60
CA LEU A 38 7.24 7.60 -8.35
C LEU A 38 6.75 8.39 -7.13
N ALA A 39 6.68 9.72 -7.20
CA ALA A 39 6.17 10.54 -6.13
C ALA A 39 4.68 10.25 -5.84
N VAL A 40 3.84 10.19 -6.88
CA VAL A 40 2.42 9.85 -6.77
C VAL A 40 2.24 8.44 -6.20
N LEU A 41 3.04 7.47 -6.66
CA LEU A 41 3.02 6.11 -6.13
C LEU A 41 3.41 6.08 -4.65
N GLY A 42 4.43 6.84 -4.25
CA GLY A 42 4.82 6.98 -2.85
C GLY A 42 3.69 7.54 -1.99
N VAL A 43 3.02 8.60 -2.45
CA VAL A 43 1.84 9.16 -1.77
C VAL A 43 0.72 8.13 -1.68
N ALA A 44 0.46 7.37 -2.75
CA ALA A 44 -0.57 6.35 -2.78
C ALA A 44 -0.30 5.23 -1.75
N VAL A 45 0.94 4.71 -1.70
CA VAL A 45 1.33 3.67 -0.73
C VAL A 45 1.19 4.17 0.71
N ILE A 46 1.67 5.38 1.00
CA ILE A 46 1.53 5.97 2.34
C ILE A 46 0.05 6.17 2.70
N SER A 47 -0.75 6.66 1.75
CA SER A 47 -2.19 6.88 1.96
C SER A 47 -2.92 5.57 2.25
N ILE A 48 -2.59 4.49 1.54
CA ILE A 48 -3.14 3.15 1.80
C ILE A 48 -2.71 2.65 3.18
N GLY A 49 -1.43 2.79 3.54
CA GLY A 49 -0.92 2.42 4.86
C GLY A 49 -1.62 3.18 5.99
N TRP A 50 -1.80 4.49 5.83
CA TRP A 50 -2.52 5.34 6.78
C TRP A 50 -4.00 4.96 6.90
N ALA A 51 -4.68 4.76 5.77
CA ALA A 51 -6.09 4.35 5.76
C ALA A 51 -6.28 2.97 6.42
N PHE A 52 -5.39 2.02 6.13
CA PHE A 52 -5.39 0.71 6.78
C PHE A 52 -5.17 0.82 8.27
N HIS A 53 -4.14 1.57 8.71
CA HIS A 53 -3.86 1.79 10.13
C HIS A 53 -5.06 2.42 10.86
N ARG A 54 -5.68 3.44 10.26
CA ARG A 54 -6.86 4.11 10.80
C ARG A 54 -8.03 3.17 11.00
N ARG A 55 -8.29 2.29 10.02
CA ARG A 55 -9.36 1.27 10.11
C ARG A 55 -9.02 0.18 11.13
N TYR A 56 -7.77 -0.29 11.12
CA TYR A 56 -7.28 -1.36 11.98
C TYR A 56 -7.32 -0.97 13.46
N SER A 57 -6.97 0.27 13.80
CA SER A 57 -6.99 0.76 15.19
C SER A 57 -8.35 0.55 15.89
N ARG A 58 -9.47 0.76 15.17
CA ARG A 58 -10.82 0.55 15.71
C ARG A 58 -11.15 -0.92 15.89
N TYR A 59 -10.83 -1.74 14.89
CA TYR A 59 -11.00 -3.19 14.98
C TYR A 59 -10.19 -3.79 16.13
N ASN A 60 -8.93 -3.38 16.27
CA ASN A 60 -8.05 -3.89 17.31
C ASN A 60 -8.56 -3.57 18.73
N ARG A 61 -9.15 -2.38 18.95
CA ARG A 61 -9.78 -2.05 20.25
C ARG A 61 -10.94 -2.99 20.58
N ARG A 62 -11.84 -3.24 19.62
CA ARG A 62 -12.99 -4.14 19.80
C ARG A 62 -12.53 -5.58 20.00
N ARG A 63 -11.57 -6.02 19.20
CA ARG A 63 -10.96 -7.35 19.31
C ARG A 63 -10.30 -7.56 20.68
N ALA A 64 -9.47 -6.62 21.13
CA ALA A 64 -8.81 -6.73 22.43
C ALA A 64 -9.83 -6.75 23.59
N PHE A 65 -10.91 -5.98 23.49
CA PHE A 65 -11.99 -6.02 24.47
C PHE A 65 -12.71 -7.37 24.47
N ALA A 66 -13.05 -7.89 23.29
CA ALA A 66 -13.73 -9.18 23.14
C ALA A 66 -12.87 -10.33 23.71
N GLU A 67 -11.58 -10.36 23.38
CA GLU A 67 -10.63 -11.35 23.89
C GLU A 67 -10.52 -11.30 25.43
N ALA A 68 -10.51 -10.10 26.02
CA ALA A 68 -10.44 -9.93 27.47
C ALA A 68 -11.72 -10.37 28.22
N HIS A 69 -12.88 -10.33 27.55
CA HIS A 69 -14.18 -10.67 28.15
C HIS A 69 -14.72 -12.05 27.69
N GLY A 70 -13.95 -12.78 26.88
CA GLY A 70 -14.35 -14.09 26.35
C GLY A 70 -15.51 -14.03 25.35
N LEU A 71 -15.69 -12.90 24.67
CA LEU A 71 -16.73 -12.69 23.66
C LEU A 71 -16.23 -13.14 22.28
N ASP A 72 -17.15 -13.52 21.40
CA ASP A 72 -16.82 -13.74 19.99
C ASP A 72 -16.39 -12.40 19.34
N VAL A 73 -15.20 -12.39 18.77
CA VAL A 73 -14.59 -11.23 18.10
C VAL A 73 -15.39 -10.79 16.87
N PHE A 74 -16.14 -11.71 16.25
CA PHE A 74 -16.90 -11.44 15.03
C PHE A 74 -18.33 -10.94 15.31
N ASP A 75 -18.87 -11.19 16.51
CA ASP A 75 -20.17 -10.66 16.94
C ASP A 75 -20.05 -9.21 17.40
N GLN A 76 -20.12 -8.30 16.42
CA GLN A 76 -19.96 -6.86 16.66
C GLN A 76 -21.04 -6.29 17.57
N GLU A 77 -22.26 -6.83 17.53
CA GLU A 77 -23.38 -6.31 18.33
C GLU A 77 -23.19 -6.68 19.81
N ALA A 78 -22.78 -7.91 20.10
CA ALA A 78 -22.47 -8.34 21.45
C ALA A 78 -21.28 -7.57 22.04
N VAL A 79 -20.22 -7.37 21.25
CA VAL A 79 -19.03 -6.61 21.68
C VAL A 79 -19.37 -5.13 21.87
N ASP A 80 -20.11 -4.50 20.96
CA ASP A 80 -20.49 -3.09 21.09
C ASP A 80 -21.41 -2.87 22.31
N ARG A 81 -22.34 -3.79 22.60
CA ARG A 81 -23.19 -3.74 23.81
C ARG A 81 -22.37 -3.86 25.09
N ALA A 82 -21.49 -4.85 25.17
CA ALA A 82 -20.62 -5.03 26.34
C ALA A 82 -19.64 -3.85 26.53
N MET A 83 -19.16 -3.26 25.43
CA MET A 83 -18.36 -2.03 25.48
C MET A 83 -19.19 -0.81 25.93
N GLU A 84 -20.48 -0.75 25.59
CA GLU A 84 -21.39 0.30 26.05
C GLU A 84 -21.68 0.19 27.54
N ASP A 85 -21.98 -1.02 28.02
CA ASP A 85 -22.19 -1.30 29.44
C ASP A 85 -20.95 -0.97 30.29
N ALA A 86 -19.75 -1.19 29.73
CA ALA A 86 -18.48 -0.80 30.33
C ALA A 86 -18.14 0.70 30.19
N GLY A 87 -18.94 1.48 29.46
CA GLY A 87 -18.69 2.91 29.21
C GLY A 87 -17.50 3.20 28.27
N LEU A 88 -17.02 2.19 27.53
CA LEU A 88 -15.83 2.26 26.67
C LEU A 88 -16.18 2.46 25.17
N LEU A 89 -17.47 2.48 24.83
CA LEU A 89 -17.93 2.61 23.45
C LEU A 89 -17.58 3.99 22.87
N ASP A 90 -16.78 4.01 21.80
CA ASP A 90 -16.42 5.24 21.09
C ASP A 90 -17.57 5.68 20.18
N ARG A 91 -18.34 6.69 20.62
CA ARG A 91 -19.50 7.26 19.89
C ARG A 91 -19.11 8.24 18.78
N ARG A 92 -17.81 8.48 18.53
CA ARG A 92 -17.39 9.44 17.50
C ARG A 92 -17.88 9.00 16.12
N ARG A 93 -18.52 9.91 15.38
CA ARG A 93 -19.02 9.65 14.03
C ARG A 93 -17.90 9.03 13.17
N LYS A 94 -18.25 8.04 12.35
CA LYS A 94 -17.40 7.58 11.24
C LYS A 94 -17.16 8.79 10.31
N SER A 95 -16.03 9.50 10.46
CA SER A 95 -15.57 10.37 9.38
C SER A 95 -15.19 9.47 8.20
N TRP A 96 -15.69 9.83 7.01
CA TRP A 96 -15.44 9.13 5.75
C TRP A 96 -14.17 9.64 5.04
N PHE A 97 -13.47 10.58 5.68
CA PHE A 97 -12.22 11.19 5.23
C PHE A 97 -11.16 10.98 6.31
#